data_AF-A0A6N3D472-F1
#
_entry.id   AF-A0A6N3D472-F1
#
_cell.length_a   1.000
_cell.length_b   1.000
_cell.length_c   1.000
_cell.angle_alpha   90.00
_cell.angle_beta   90.00
_cell.angle_gamma   90.00
#
_symmetry.space_group_name_H-M   'P 1'
#
loop_
_entity.id
_entity.type
_entity.pdbx_description
1 polymer ?
#
loop_
_entity_poly.entity_id
_entity_poly.type
_entity_poly.pdbx_seq_one_letter_code
_entity_poly.pdbx_strand_id
1 'polypeptide(L)' 'MIFQAINISKVAKYWRIRTGINQTDTALTVETNLKLALQNYDGVESVDFATVWGKPHTTAERKGNSTDNFISWVDECLK' A
#
# COMPACT_ATOMS: atom_id res chain seq x y z
N MET A 1 28.01 1.56 -11.69
CA MET A 1 27.59 0.67 -10.60
C MET A 1 26.23 1.12 -10.05
N ILE A 2 25.12 0.96 -10.81
CA ILE A 2 23.75 1.23 -10.28
C ILE A 2 22.63 0.43 -11.01
N PHE A 3 22.94 -0.59 -11.83
CA PHE A 3 21.96 -1.23 -12.73
C PHE A 3 21.79 -2.75 -12.49
N GLN A 4 21.97 -3.23 -11.25
CA GLN A 4 21.78 -4.65 -10.91
C GLN A 4 20.71 -4.93 -9.85
N ALA A 5 20.04 -3.90 -9.31
CA ALA A 5 19.03 -4.09 -8.25
C ALA A 5 17.59 -4.25 -8.77
N ILE A 6 17.36 -4.16 -10.08
CA ILE A 6 16.00 -4.07 -10.67
C ILE A 6 15.30 -5.42 -10.92
N ASN A 7 15.80 -6.53 -10.37
CA ASN A 7 15.18 -7.85 -10.59
C ASN A 7 15.63 -8.97 -9.62
N ILE A 8 16.07 -8.63 -8.41
CA ILE A 8 16.53 -9.64 -7.42
C ILE A 8 15.43 -10.12 -6.47
N SER A 9 14.26 -9.48 -6.47
CA SER A 9 13.13 -9.89 -5.62
C SER A 9 11.91 -10.20 -6.49
N LYS A 10 11.21 -11.29 -6.13
CA LYS A 10 9.90 -11.60 -6.67
C LYS A 10 8.89 -10.62 -6.05
N VAL A 11 8.47 -9.63 -6.83
CA VAL A 11 7.52 -8.60 -6.39
C VAL A 11 6.18 -9.26 -6.07
N ALA A 12 5.55 -8.86 -4.96
CA ALA A 12 4.23 -9.35 -4.57
C ALA A 12 3.17 -8.89 -5.58
N LYS A 13 2.19 -9.76 -5.84
CA LYS A 13 1.10 -9.48 -6.80
C LYS A 13 0.05 -8.52 -6.26
N TYR A 14 -0.19 -8.53 -4.95
CA TYR A 14 -1.22 -7.75 -4.28
C TYR A 14 -0.60 -6.82 -3.25
N TRP A 15 -0.95 -5.54 -3.32
CA TRP A 15 -0.46 -4.51 -2.42
C TRP A 15 -1.63 -3.76 -1.79
N ARG A 16 -1.63 -3.66 -0.45
CA ARG A 16 -2.58 -2.83 0.30
C ARG A 16 -1.82 -1.77 1.08
N ILE A 17 -2.14 -0.51 0.81
CA ILE A 17 -1.49 0.65 1.40
C ILE A 17 -2.57 1.53 2.05
N ARG A 18 -2.35 1.90 3.31
CA ARG A 18 -3.24 2.76 4.10
C ARG A 18 -2.42 3.87 4.71
N THR A 19 -2.93 5.10 4.60
CA THR A 19 -2.24 6.27 5.11
C THR A 19 -3.24 7.27 5.71
N GLY A 20 -2.87 7.84 6.84
CA GLY A 20 -3.60 8.96 7.43
C GLY A 20 -3.19 10.26 6.73
N ILE A 21 -4.14 11.06 6.25
CA ILE A 21 -3.84 12.33 5.56
C ILE A 21 -3.12 13.33 6.48
N ASN A 22 -3.32 13.21 7.79
CA ASN A 22 -2.72 14.08 8.79
C ASN A 22 -1.45 13.46 9.42
N GLN A 23 -0.83 12.49 8.75
CA GLN A 23 0.49 12.04 9.16
C GLN A 23 1.51 13.17 8.92
N THR A 24 2.37 13.43 9.89
CA THR A 24 3.45 14.42 9.77
C THR A 24 4.81 13.75 9.52
N ASP A 25 4.84 12.42 9.54
CA ASP A 25 6.08 11.63 9.58
C ASP A 25 6.67 11.42 8.18
N THR A 26 5.87 11.53 7.13
CA THR A 26 6.32 11.40 5.75
C THR A 26 5.43 12.20 4.81
N ALA A 27 6.05 12.77 3.76
CA ALA A 27 5.32 13.48 2.73
C ALA A 27 4.38 12.51 1.99
N LEU A 28 3.11 12.90 1.83
CA LEU A 28 2.08 12.14 1.11
C LEU A 28 2.48 11.74 -0.33
N THR A 29 3.46 12.45 -0.90
CA THR A 29 4.03 12.18 -2.21
C THR A 29 4.78 10.85 -2.27
N VAL A 30 5.37 10.38 -1.17
CA VAL A 30 6.12 9.11 -1.13
C VAL A 30 5.19 7.93 -1.39
N GLU A 31 4.06 7.88 -0.69
CA GLU A 31 3.10 6.78 -0.79
C GLU A 31 2.32 6.82 -2.12
N THR A 32 2.05 8.04 -2.61
CA THR A 32 1.41 8.24 -3.93
C THR A 32 2.33 7.81 -5.07
N ASN A 33 3.63 8.12 -4.98
CA ASN A 33 4.63 7.66 -5.95
C ASN A 33 4.80 6.14 -5.91
N LEU A 34 4.79 5.54 -4.71
CA LEU A 34 4.84 4.09 -4.57
C LEU A 34 3.62 3.42 -5.21
N LYS A 35 2.41 3.96 -4.98
CA LYS A 35 1.19 3.49 -5.66
C LYS A 35 1.36 3.55 -7.18
N LEU A 36 1.82 4.68 -7.71
CA LEU A 36 1.97 4.86 -9.15
C LEU A 36 3.02 3.92 -9.74
N ALA A 37 4.14 3.69 -9.04
CA ALA A 37 5.14 2.72 -9.46
C ALA A 37 4.60 1.29 -9.49
N LEU A 38 3.83 0.89 -8.45
CA LEU A 38 3.21 -0.44 -8.38
C LEU A 38 2.14 -0.65 -9.44
N GLN A 39 1.32 0.36 -9.75
CA GLN A 39 0.30 0.27 -10.80
C GLN A 39 0.89 0.14 -12.21
N ASN A 40 2.10 0.65 -12.42
CA ASN A 40 2.79 0.55 -13.71
C ASN A 40 3.76 -0.65 -13.78
N TYR A 41 3.78 -1.52 -12.78
CA TYR A 41 4.64 -2.69 -12.75
C TYR A 41 3.87 -3.92 -13.23
N ASP A 42 4.31 -4.53 -14.34
CA ASP A 42 3.61 -5.65 -15.00
C ASP A 42 3.37 -6.88 -14.10
N GLY A 43 4.15 -7.04 -13.02
CA GLY A 43 4.01 -8.14 -12.05
C GLY A 43 3.04 -7.89 -10.89
N VAL A 44 2.40 -6.73 -10.84
CA VAL A 44 1.41 -6.37 -9.81
C VAL A 44 0.01 -6.45 -10.42
N GLU A 45 -0.84 -7.28 -9.81
CA GLU A 45 -2.21 -7.49 -10.27
C GLU A 45 -3.19 -6.49 -9.64
N SER A 46 -2.96 -6.08 -8.39
CA SER A 46 -3.84 -5.12 -7.71
C SER A 46 -3.12 -4.28 -6.65
N VAL A 47 -3.48 -3.00 -6.60
CA VAL A 47 -3.02 -2.02 -5.61
C VAL A 47 -4.22 -1.35 -4.95
N ASP A 48 -4.50 -1.71 -3.70
CA ASP A 48 -5.51 -1.08 -2.87
C ASP A 48 -4.87 0.04 -2.03
N PHE A 49 -4.97 1.28 -2.52
CA PHE A 49 -4.47 2.46 -1.84
C PHE A 49 -5.62 3.35 -1.34
N ALA A 50 -5.65 3.63 -0.05
CA ALA A 50 -6.60 4.57 0.53
C ALA A 50 -5.93 5.54 1.50
N THR A 51 -6.22 6.82 1.29
CA THR A 51 -5.99 7.89 2.24
C THR A 51 -7.21 8.03 3.16
N VAL A 52 -6.98 8.18 4.46
CA VAL A 52 -8.02 8.31 5.48
C VAL A 52 -7.94 9.71 6.11
N TRP A 53 -9.04 10.44 6.02
CA TRP A 53 -9.14 11.81 6.52
C TRP A 53 -9.08 11.87 8.05
N GLY A 54 -8.39 12.87 8.59
CA GLY A 54 -8.35 13.14 10.04
C GLY A 54 -7.60 12.11 10.88
N LYS A 55 -6.85 11.19 10.26
CA LYS A 55 -6.01 10.22 10.98
C LYS A 55 -4.53 10.64 10.94
N PRO A 56 -3.82 10.61 12.10
CA PRO A 56 -2.38 10.78 12.18
C PRO A 56 -1.66 9.47 11.79
N HIS A 57 -0.39 9.29 12.16
CA HIS A 57 0.34 8.04 11.95
C HIS A 57 -0.27 6.89 12.78
N THR A 58 -1.12 6.08 12.15
CA THR A 58 -1.80 4.95 12.76
C THR A 58 -2.26 3.96 11.68
N THR A 59 -2.77 2.78 12.09
CA THR A 59 -3.41 1.81 11.18
C THR A 59 -4.77 2.34 10.71
N ALA A 60 -4.72 3.33 9.83
CA ALA A 60 -5.87 4.11 9.44
C ALA A 60 -6.82 3.31 8.56
N GLU A 61 -8.05 3.14 9.04
CA GLU A 61 -9.14 2.52 8.29
C GLU A 61 -10.30 3.50 8.13
N ARG A 62 -11.00 3.40 7.00
CA ARG A 62 -12.19 4.23 6.75
C ARG A 62 -13.39 3.80 7.60
N LYS A 63 -13.49 2.50 7.90
CA LYS A 63 -14.57 1.89 8.71
C LYS A 63 -14.04 0.62 9.37
N GLY A 64 -14.54 0.30 10.57
CA GLY A 64 -14.21 -0.95 11.27
C GLY A 64 -12.83 -0.97 11.91
N ASN A 65 -12.38 -2.18 12.25
CA ASN A 65 -11.09 -2.48 12.86
C ASN A 65 -10.05 -2.84 11.78
N SER A 66 -8.82 -2.35 11.93
CA SER A 66 -7.73 -2.60 10.98
C SER A 66 -7.33 -4.07 10.91
N THR A 67 -7.42 -4.82 12.01
CA THR A 67 -7.13 -6.26 12.02
C THR A 67 -8.13 -7.04 11.17
N ASP A 68 -9.43 -6.81 11.37
CA ASP A 68 -10.48 -7.55 10.66
C ASP A 68 -10.49 -7.21 9.17
N ASN A 69 -10.30 -5.94 8.83
CA ASN A 69 -10.19 -5.49 7.44
C ASN A 69 -8.94 -6.06 6.75
N PHE A 70 -7.82 -6.17 7.46
CA PHE A 70 -6.61 -6.77 6.93
C PHE A 70 -6.78 -8.27 6.67
N ILE A 71 -7.34 -9.01 7.62
CA ILE A 71 -7.60 -10.46 7.47
C ILE A 71 -8.57 -10.71 6.30
N SER A 72 -9.63 -9.91 6.18
CA SER A 72 -10.60 -10.02 5.08
C SER A 72 -9.93 -9.80 3.72
N TRP A 73 -9.06 -8.81 3.61
CA TRP A 73 -8.30 -8.56 2.38
C TRP A 73 -7.33 -9.69 2.03
N VAL A 74 -6.67 -10.29 3.02
CA VAL A 74 -5.81 -11.47 2.81
C VAL A 74 -6.63 -12.64 2.29
N ASP A 75 -7.82 -12.90 2.85
CA ASP A 75 -8.73 -13.95 2.38
C ASP A 75 -9.19 -13.71 0.93
N GLU A 76 -9.47 -12.47 0.55
CA GLU A 76 -9.80 -12.12 -0.85
C GLU A 76 -8.63 -12.38 -1.81
N CYS A 77 -7.39 -12.17 -1.38
CA CYS A 77 -6.20 -12.42 -2.20
C CYS A 77 -5.88 -13.92 -2.39
N LEU A 78 -6.48 -14.80 -1.59
CA LEU A 78 -6.27 -16.25 -1.62
C LEU A 78 -7.38 -17.03 -2.37
N LYS A 79 -8.43 -16.33 -2.82
CA LYS A 79 -9.52 -16.90 -3.63
C LYS A 79 -9.15 -16.92 -5.11
#